data_AF-A0A1B1B9B3-F1
#
_entry.id   AF-A0A1B1B9B3-F1
#
_cell.length_a   1.000
_cell.length_b   1.000
_cell.length_c   1.000
_cell.angle_alpha   90.00
_cell.angle_beta   90.00
_cell.angle_gamma   90.00
#
_symmetry.space_group_name_H-M   'P 1'
#
loop_
_entity.id
_entity.type
_entity.pdbx_description
1 polymer ?
#
loop_
_entity_poly.entity_id
_entity_poly.type
_entity_poly.pdbx_seq_one_letter_code
_entity_poly.pdbx_strand_id
1 'polypeptide(L)'
;MADLIAEWATQVAETELSAALPRRWAHTQGVAERAIEVSGLFGEGAGLLIAAATLHDVGYAPRLAVTGFHPLDGARFLRDEHGADERLVRLVANHSFALLEAEERGLRDELASEFPLLEEPLLVDALVYCDMTTTPDGGRTSMQERIAEIVGRYSVDSVVGRFIRRAAPEIFSSVERIETALAAQPR
;
A
#
# COMPACT_ATOMS: atom_id res chain seq x y z
N MET A 1 -8.84 -14.20 -14.73
CA MET A 1 -9.46 -13.25 -13.77
C MET A 1 -8.39 -12.43 -13.06
N ALA A 2 -7.37 -13.05 -12.46
CA ALA A 2 -6.24 -12.35 -11.84
C ALA A 2 -5.51 -11.38 -12.80
N ASP A 3 -5.31 -11.78 -14.06
CA ASP A 3 -4.66 -10.91 -15.05
C ASP A 3 -5.50 -9.66 -15.37
N LEU A 4 -6.82 -9.80 -15.45
CA LEU A 4 -7.74 -8.70 -15.81
C LEU A 4 -7.81 -7.62 -14.71
N ILE A 5 -7.80 -8.00 -13.44
CA ILE A 5 -7.81 -7.02 -12.33
C ILE A 5 -6.47 -6.29 -12.23
N ALA A 6 -5.34 -6.97 -12.48
CA ALA A 6 -4.02 -6.36 -12.47
C ALA A 6 -3.83 -5.39 -13.66
N GLU A 7 -4.29 -5.76 -14.86
CA GLU A 7 -4.29 -4.87 -16.03
C GLU A 7 -5.14 -3.62 -15.80
N TRP A 8 -6.36 -3.77 -15.29
CA TRP A 8 -7.23 -2.65 -14.94
C TRP A 8 -6.59 -1.73 -13.89
N ALA A 9 -6.05 -2.31 -12.80
CA ALA A 9 -5.37 -1.56 -11.76
C ALA A 9 -4.20 -0.74 -12.32
N THR A 10 -3.45 -1.31 -13.26
CA THR A 10 -2.33 -0.65 -13.95
C THR A 10 -2.82 0.53 -14.78
N GLN A 11 -3.89 0.36 -15.56
CA GLN A 11 -4.47 1.44 -16.37
C GLN A 11 -4.97 2.61 -15.51
N VAL A 12 -5.62 2.32 -14.38
CA VAL A 12 -6.09 3.35 -13.44
C VAL A 12 -4.90 4.07 -12.81
N ALA A 13 -3.93 3.34 -12.25
CA ALA A 13 -2.75 3.95 -11.62
C ALA A 13 -1.92 4.77 -12.62
N GLU A 14 -1.72 4.27 -13.85
CA GLU A 14 -1.01 5.00 -14.90
C GLU A 14 -1.74 6.30 -15.27
N THR A 15 -3.07 6.25 -15.43
CA THR A 15 -3.89 7.43 -15.73
C THR A 15 -3.74 8.51 -14.67
N GLU A 16 -3.76 8.12 -13.40
CA GLU A 16 -3.75 9.06 -12.27
C GLU A 16 -2.35 9.55 -11.87
N LEU A 17 -1.32 8.73 -12.05
CA LEU A 17 0.01 8.98 -11.49
C LEU A 17 1.08 9.32 -12.53
N SER A 18 1.04 8.74 -13.74
CA SER A 18 2.19 8.77 -14.65
C SER A 18 2.62 10.20 -15.05
N ALA A 19 1.66 11.04 -15.41
CA ALA A 19 1.92 12.42 -15.84
C ALA A 19 2.09 13.38 -14.65
N ALA A 20 1.25 13.26 -13.62
CA ALA A 20 1.22 14.20 -12.49
C ALA A 20 2.33 13.91 -11.46
N LEU A 21 2.68 12.64 -11.26
CA LEU A 21 3.52 12.13 -10.18
C LEU A 21 4.45 11.01 -10.68
N PRO A 22 5.34 11.27 -11.67
CA PRO A 22 6.12 10.22 -12.34
C PRO A 22 7.00 9.40 -11.39
N ARG A 23 7.51 10.02 -10.31
CA ARG A 23 8.27 9.30 -9.28
C ARG A 23 7.38 8.35 -8.46
N ARG A 24 6.15 8.76 -8.13
CA ARG A 24 5.17 7.91 -7.43
C ARG A 24 4.69 6.78 -8.34
N TRP A 25 4.53 7.04 -9.62
CA TRP A 25 4.25 6.02 -10.61
C TRP A 25 5.36 4.95 -10.63
N ALA A 26 6.63 5.36 -10.72
CA ALA A 26 7.77 4.43 -10.66
C ALA A 26 7.78 3.60 -9.36
N HIS A 27 7.52 4.25 -8.21
CA HIS A 27 7.37 3.53 -6.94
C HIS A 27 6.29 2.45 -7.01
N THR A 28 5.10 2.83 -7.46
CA THR A 28 3.93 1.94 -7.56
C THR A 28 4.20 0.73 -8.46
N GLN A 29 4.91 0.93 -9.58
CA GLN A 29 5.36 -0.16 -10.44
C GLN A 29 6.29 -1.13 -9.69
N GLY A 30 7.27 -0.63 -8.94
CA GLY A 30 8.16 -1.47 -8.13
C GLY A 30 7.42 -2.26 -7.02
N VAL A 31 6.39 -1.65 -6.41
CA VAL A 31 5.54 -2.33 -5.41
C VAL A 31 4.73 -3.45 -6.07
N ALA A 32 4.19 -3.22 -7.26
CA ALA A 32 3.52 -4.25 -8.06
C ALA A 32 4.45 -5.41 -8.44
N GLU A 33 5.71 -5.11 -8.80
CA GLU A 33 6.72 -6.15 -9.05
C GLU A 33 7.01 -7.00 -7.80
N ARG A 34 7.08 -6.40 -6.61
CA ARG A 34 7.19 -7.16 -5.35
C ARG A 34 5.97 -8.04 -5.12
N ALA A 35 4.77 -7.55 -5.40
CA ALA A 35 3.53 -8.33 -5.27
C ALA A 35 3.51 -9.55 -6.20
N ILE A 36 4.01 -9.40 -7.43
CA ILE A 36 4.16 -10.50 -8.40
C ILE A 36 5.10 -11.57 -7.84
N GLU A 37 6.21 -11.19 -7.21
CA GLU A 37 7.19 -12.14 -6.68
C GLU A 37 6.67 -12.98 -5.52
N VAL A 38 5.86 -12.36 -4.65
CA VAL A 38 5.27 -13.06 -3.50
C VAL A 38 3.93 -13.72 -3.83
N SER A 39 3.42 -13.55 -5.05
CA SER A 39 2.09 -14.00 -5.49
C SER A 39 1.85 -15.50 -5.28
N GLY A 40 2.92 -16.31 -5.34
CA GLY A 40 2.86 -17.76 -5.11
C GLY A 40 2.33 -18.14 -3.72
N LEU A 41 2.43 -17.25 -2.72
CA LEU A 41 1.85 -17.48 -1.38
C LEU A 41 0.33 -17.40 -1.35
N PHE A 42 -0.29 -16.74 -2.34
CA PHE A 42 -1.69 -16.30 -2.25
C PHE A 42 -2.65 -17.06 -3.17
N GLY A 43 -2.14 -17.87 -4.11
CA GLY A 43 -2.99 -18.63 -5.05
C GLY A 43 -4.02 -17.72 -5.74
N GLU A 44 -5.30 -17.97 -5.51
CA GLU A 44 -6.40 -17.15 -6.06
C GLU A 44 -6.37 -15.67 -5.61
N GLY A 45 -5.77 -15.38 -4.44
CA GLY A 45 -5.60 -14.03 -3.91
C GLY A 45 -4.48 -13.22 -4.57
N ALA A 46 -3.65 -13.82 -5.43
CA ALA A 46 -2.54 -13.16 -6.09
C ALA A 46 -2.96 -11.91 -6.88
N GLY A 47 -4.04 -12.01 -7.65
CA GLY A 47 -4.55 -10.88 -8.45
C GLY A 47 -5.00 -9.70 -7.59
N LEU A 48 -5.59 -9.98 -6.42
CA LEU A 48 -6.01 -8.96 -5.46
C LEU A 48 -4.79 -8.25 -4.85
N LEU A 49 -3.74 -9.00 -4.46
CA LEU A 49 -2.51 -8.41 -3.95
C LEU A 49 -1.84 -7.49 -4.97
N ILE A 50 -1.71 -7.96 -6.23
CA ILE A 50 -1.09 -7.18 -7.31
C ILE A 50 -1.90 -5.91 -7.58
N ALA A 51 -3.23 -6.02 -7.66
CA ALA A 51 -4.08 -4.85 -7.86
C ALA A 51 -3.97 -3.85 -6.69
N ALA A 52 -3.96 -4.32 -5.44
CA ALA A 52 -3.80 -3.47 -4.27
C ALA A 52 -2.42 -2.78 -4.25
N ALA A 53 -1.36 -3.51 -4.56
CA ALA A 53 0.00 -2.99 -4.70
C ALA A 53 0.08 -1.90 -5.78
N THR A 54 -0.55 -2.11 -6.94
CA THR A 54 -0.60 -1.13 -8.03
C THR A 54 -1.46 0.09 -7.71
N LEU A 55 -2.40 0.01 -6.76
CA LEU A 55 -3.35 1.11 -6.47
C LEU A 55 -3.15 1.78 -5.11
N HIS A 56 -2.28 1.25 -4.24
CA HIS A 56 -2.17 1.72 -2.85
C HIS A 56 -1.93 3.23 -2.72
N ASP A 57 -1.15 3.79 -3.64
CA ASP A 57 -0.75 5.20 -3.67
C ASP A 57 -1.58 6.07 -4.63
N VAL A 58 -2.65 5.53 -5.25
CA VAL A 58 -3.45 6.27 -6.25
C VAL A 58 -4.04 7.57 -5.70
N GLY A 59 -4.40 7.58 -4.41
CA GLY A 59 -4.96 8.75 -3.74
C GLY A 59 -4.00 9.94 -3.61
N TYR A 60 -2.72 9.80 -3.97
CA TYR A 60 -1.81 10.94 -4.10
C TYR A 60 -2.14 11.82 -5.31
N ALA A 61 -2.86 11.29 -6.31
CA ALA A 61 -3.18 12.03 -7.53
C ALA A 61 -3.89 13.35 -7.18
N PRO A 62 -3.43 14.51 -7.71
CA PRO A 62 -3.93 15.81 -7.27
C PRO A 62 -5.45 15.99 -7.38
N ARG A 63 -6.09 15.34 -8.37
CA ARG A 63 -7.55 15.43 -8.56
C ARG A 63 -8.36 14.65 -7.52
N LEU A 64 -7.72 13.72 -6.81
CA LEU A 64 -8.35 12.83 -5.83
C LEU A 64 -8.21 13.34 -4.40
N ALA A 65 -7.33 14.33 -4.17
CA ALA A 65 -7.03 14.85 -2.83
C ALA A 65 -8.22 15.65 -2.26
N VAL A 66 -9.09 14.96 -1.51
CA VAL A 66 -10.24 15.56 -0.81
C VAL A 66 -9.88 15.85 0.65
N THR A 67 -9.30 14.87 1.34
CA THR A 67 -8.86 15.00 2.73
C THR A 67 -7.37 15.32 2.86
N GLY A 68 -6.60 15.05 1.80
CA GLY A 68 -5.13 15.14 1.83
C GLY A 68 -4.48 13.95 2.53
N PHE A 69 -5.23 12.86 2.71
CA PHE A 69 -4.76 11.58 3.24
C PHE A 69 -5.00 10.49 2.19
N HIS A 70 -3.94 10.14 1.46
CA HIS A 70 -4.03 9.33 0.25
C HIS A 70 -4.66 7.94 0.41
N PRO A 71 -4.55 7.22 1.56
CA PRO A 71 -5.21 5.92 1.68
C PRO A 71 -6.75 6.07 1.66
N LEU A 72 -7.27 7.07 2.38
CA LEU A 72 -8.71 7.34 2.43
C LEU A 72 -9.22 7.88 1.09
N ASP A 73 -8.53 8.88 0.54
CA ASP A 73 -8.90 9.52 -0.72
C ASP A 73 -8.87 8.51 -1.89
N GLY A 74 -7.84 7.67 -1.95
CA GLY A 74 -7.71 6.61 -2.95
C GLY A 74 -8.77 5.52 -2.80
N ALA A 75 -9.06 5.06 -1.59
CA ALA A 75 -10.09 4.05 -1.36
C ALA A 75 -11.49 4.54 -1.72
N ARG A 76 -11.82 5.80 -1.41
CA ARG A 76 -13.09 6.42 -1.83
C ARG A 76 -13.19 6.54 -3.34
N PHE A 77 -12.14 7.02 -4.00
CA PHE A 77 -12.08 7.08 -5.46
C PHE A 77 -12.37 5.71 -6.10
N LEU A 78 -11.70 4.65 -5.64
CA LEU A 78 -11.90 3.30 -6.16
C LEU A 78 -13.31 2.76 -5.90
N ARG A 79 -13.88 3.05 -4.72
CA ARG A 79 -15.26 2.67 -4.38
C ARG A 79 -16.27 3.42 -5.25
N ASP A 80 -16.14 4.74 -5.35
CA ASP A 80 -17.19 5.63 -5.84
C ASP A 80 -17.15 5.84 -7.37
N GLU A 81 -15.96 5.93 -7.98
CA GLU A 81 -15.83 6.10 -9.44
C GLU A 81 -15.69 4.78 -10.19
N HIS A 82 -15.11 3.75 -9.56
CA HIS A 82 -14.85 2.46 -10.22
C HIS A 82 -15.73 1.31 -9.74
N GLY A 83 -16.46 1.44 -8.63
CA GLY A 83 -17.23 0.34 -8.05
C GLY A 83 -16.35 -0.88 -7.72
N ALA A 84 -15.11 -0.62 -7.30
CA ALA A 84 -14.11 -1.66 -7.09
C ALA A 84 -14.48 -2.63 -5.95
N ASP A 85 -13.90 -3.82 -5.99
CA ASP A 85 -14.10 -4.87 -4.97
C ASP A 85 -13.83 -4.37 -3.55
N GLU A 86 -14.71 -4.75 -2.60
CA GLU A 86 -14.62 -4.28 -1.21
C GLU A 86 -13.31 -4.68 -0.51
N ARG A 87 -12.74 -5.85 -0.83
CA ARG A 87 -11.46 -6.29 -0.24
C ARG A 87 -10.33 -5.42 -0.79
N LEU A 88 -10.36 -5.08 -2.08
CA LEU A 88 -9.37 -4.21 -2.70
C LEU A 88 -9.38 -2.80 -2.08
N VAL A 89 -10.55 -2.17 -1.98
CA VAL A 89 -10.63 -0.81 -1.40
C VAL A 89 -10.23 -0.79 0.06
N ARG A 90 -10.54 -1.84 0.84
CA ARG A 90 -10.11 -1.98 2.23
C ARG A 90 -8.60 -2.15 2.37
N LEU A 91 -7.96 -2.90 1.46
CA LEU A 91 -6.50 -3.00 1.40
C LEU A 91 -5.86 -1.66 1.09
N VAL A 92 -6.36 -0.93 0.09
CA VAL A 92 -5.87 0.41 -0.26
C VAL A 92 -6.08 1.41 0.88
N ALA A 93 -7.23 1.40 1.56
CA ALA A 93 -7.48 2.31 2.68
C ALA A 93 -6.57 2.05 3.89
N ASN A 94 -6.16 0.79 4.11
CA ASN A 94 -5.45 0.38 5.31
C ASN A 94 -3.97 0.03 5.10
N HIS A 95 -3.44 0.27 3.90
CA HIS A 95 -2.06 -0.11 3.58
C HIS A 95 -1.05 0.55 4.53
N SER A 96 0.06 -0.14 4.76
CA SER A 96 1.20 0.38 5.54
C SER A 96 0.82 0.97 6.90
N PHE A 97 -0.16 0.40 7.59
CA PHE A 97 -0.68 0.87 8.89
C PHE A 97 -1.33 2.26 8.85
N ALA A 98 -2.00 2.60 7.75
CA ALA A 98 -2.71 3.87 7.54
C ALA A 98 -3.60 4.30 8.71
N LEU A 99 -4.20 3.37 9.47
CA LEU A 99 -5.04 3.70 10.63
C LEU A 99 -4.27 4.48 11.73
N LEU A 100 -2.97 4.22 11.90
CA LEU A 100 -2.11 4.96 12.83
C LEU A 100 -1.84 6.39 12.33
N GLU A 101 -1.66 6.58 11.03
CA GLU A 101 -1.52 7.92 10.44
C GLU A 101 -2.85 8.69 10.47
N ALA A 102 -3.96 8.01 10.20
CA ALA A 102 -5.30 8.58 10.28
C ALA A 102 -5.59 9.14 11.68
N GLU A 103 -5.11 8.48 12.74
CA GLU A 103 -5.19 9.00 14.11
C GLU A 103 -4.43 10.32 14.30
N GLU A 104 -3.21 10.43 13.77
CA GLU A 104 -2.42 11.67 13.81
C GLU A 104 -3.09 12.82 13.03
N ARG A 105 -4.01 12.48 12.12
CA ARG A 105 -4.78 13.41 11.28
C ARG A 105 -6.20 13.68 11.79
N GLY A 106 -6.65 12.98 12.83
CA GLY A 106 -8.04 13.06 13.31
C GLY A 106 -9.07 12.36 12.42
N LEU A 107 -8.65 11.48 11.52
CA LEU A 107 -9.46 10.74 10.54
C LEU A 107 -9.64 9.25 10.88
N ARG A 108 -9.23 8.81 12.08
CA ARG A 108 -9.24 7.39 12.47
C ARG A 108 -10.64 6.78 12.39
N ASP A 109 -11.64 7.42 12.99
CA ASP A 109 -13.00 6.90 13.05
C ASP A 109 -13.66 6.90 11.66
N GLU A 110 -13.36 7.92 10.86
CA GLU A 110 -13.82 8.03 9.47
C GLU A 110 -13.25 6.90 8.61
N LEU A 111 -11.93 6.66 8.66
CA LEU A 111 -11.30 5.55 7.96
C LEU A 111 -11.86 4.19 8.42
N ALA A 112 -11.93 3.97 9.74
CA ALA A 112 -12.34 2.67 10.30
C ALA A 112 -13.82 2.34 10.03
N SER A 113 -14.68 3.35 9.97
CA SER A 113 -16.11 3.17 9.69
C SER A 113 -16.38 2.90 8.21
N GLU A 114 -15.66 3.55 7.30
CA GLU A 114 -15.83 3.35 5.86
C GLU A 114 -15.10 2.12 5.33
N PHE A 115 -13.90 1.86 5.87
CA PHE A 115 -12.99 0.82 5.38
C PHE A 115 -12.38 0.05 6.55
N PRO A 116 -13.15 -0.83 7.21
CA PRO A 116 -12.63 -1.63 8.31
C PRO A 116 -11.48 -2.53 7.84
N LEU A 117 -10.53 -2.83 8.74
CA LEU A 117 -9.39 -3.71 8.46
C LEU A 117 -9.84 -5.03 7.88
N LEU A 118 -9.14 -5.52 6.85
CA LEU A 118 -9.42 -6.80 6.22
C LEU A 118 -9.01 -7.95 7.16
N GLU A 119 -9.89 -8.94 7.35
CA GLU A 119 -9.64 -10.13 8.20
C GLU A 119 -8.77 -11.18 7.49
N GLU A 120 -7.75 -10.72 6.73
CA GLU A 120 -6.82 -11.54 5.97
C GLU A 120 -5.39 -11.06 6.25
N PRO A 121 -4.85 -11.34 7.45
CA PRO A 121 -3.64 -10.71 7.95
C PRO A 121 -2.42 -10.96 7.06
N LEU A 122 -2.30 -12.15 6.45
CA LEU A 122 -1.19 -12.45 5.54
C LEU A 122 -1.22 -11.59 4.26
N LEU A 123 -2.41 -11.26 3.74
CA LEU A 123 -2.56 -10.42 2.56
C LEU A 123 -2.25 -8.95 2.89
N VAL A 124 -2.67 -8.49 4.08
CA VAL A 124 -2.30 -7.17 4.60
C VAL A 124 -0.80 -7.06 4.79
N ASP A 125 -0.17 -8.05 5.44
CA ASP A 125 1.28 -8.11 5.65
C ASP A 125 2.04 -8.11 4.33
N ALA A 126 1.52 -8.78 3.30
CA ALA A 126 2.13 -8.82 1.97
C ALA A 126 2.13 -7.45 1.30
N LEU A 127 1.04 -6.69 1.41
CA LEU A 127 0.99 -5.34 0.88
C LEU A 127 1.98 -4.41 1.61
N VAL A 128 2.06 -4.53 2.94
CA VAL A 128 3.08 -3.82 3.75
C VAL A 128 4.49 -4.20 3.29
N TYR A 129 4.77 -5.50 3.11
CA TYR A 129 6.05 -5.99 2.63
C TYR A 129 6.40 -5.39 1.28
N CYS A 130 5.47 -5.37 0.32
CA CYS A 130 5.71 -4.85 -1.02
C CYS A 130 6.07 -3.35 -1.02
N ASP A 131 5.33 -2.52 -0.28
CA ASP A 131 5.61 -1.08 -0.18
C ASP A 131 6.94 -0.83 0.57
N MET A 132 7.10 -1.46 1.73
CA MET A 132 8.23 -1.20 2.63
C MET A 132 9.56 -1.82 2.19
N THR A 133 9.58 -2.62 1.13
CA THR A 133 10.80 -3.14 0.47
C THR A 133 11.05 -2.54 -0.91
N THR A 134 10.32 -1.48 -1.26
CA THR A 134 10.46 -0.75 -2.53
C THR A 134 10.91 0.68 -2.26
N THR A 135 11.81 1.23 -3.08
CA THR A 135 12.29 2.62 -2.97
C THR A 135 11.30 3.59 -3.64
N PRO A 136 11.43 4.92 -3.40
CA PRO A 136 10.54 5.91 -4.02
C PRO A 136 10.65 5.99 -5.55
N ASP A 137 11.66 5.37 -6.15
CA ASP A 137 11.90 5.27 -7.59
C ASP A 137 11.64 3.85 -8.14
N GLY A 138 11.07 2.95 -7.33
CA GLY A 138 10.66 1.60 -7.76
C GLY A 138 11.73 0.51 -7.62
N GLY A 139 12.93 0.86 -7.15
CA GLY A 139 13.99 -0.11 -6.87
C GLY A 139 13.73 -0.94 -5.62
N ARG A 140 14.54 -1.98 -5.41
CA ARG A 140 14.54 -2.78 -4.18
C ARG A 140 15.29 -2.10 -3.05
N THR A 141 14.83 -2.28 -1.83
CA THR A 141 15.55 -1.88 -0.60
C THR A 141 15.20 -2.81 0.55
N SER A 142 15.99 -2.77 1.61
CA SER A 142 15.62 -3.41 2.87
C SER A 142 14.61 -2.54 3.65
N MET A 143 13.80 -3.16 4.50
CA MET A 143 12.86 -2.42 5.34
C MET A 143 13.57 -1.47 6.32
N GLN A 144 14.78 -1.80 6.78
CA GLN A 144 15.57 -0.92 7.64
C GLN A 144 16.00 0.35 6.89
N GLU A 145 16.50 0.21 5.67
CA GLU A 145 16.87 1.34 4.82
C GLU A 145 15.66 2.19 4.45
N ARG A 146 14.53 1.57 4.11
CA ARG A 146 13.27 2.28 3.80
C ARG A 146 12.78 3.09 5.00
N ILE A 147 12.75 2.53 6.21
CA ILE A 147 12.35 3.26 7.42
C ILE A 147 13.34 4.39 7.72
N ALA A 148 14.64 4.13 7.63
CA ALA A 148 15.67 5.15 7.86
C ALA A 148 15.55 6.32 6.86
N GLU A 149 15.24 6.03 5.59
CA GLU A 149 14.99 7.01 4.55
C GLU A 149 13.75 7.87 4.86
N ILE A 150 12.62 7.25 5.22
CA ILE A 150 11.39 7.97 5.59
C ILE A 150 11.64 8.87 6.80
N VAL A 151 12.30 8.35 7.84
CA VAL A 151 12.65 9.12 9.04
C VAL A 151 13.63 10.26 8.73
N GLY A 152 14.56 10.07 7.78
CA GLY A 152 15.48 11.11 7.34
C GLY A 152 14.81 12.21 6.51
N ARG A 153 13.73 11.88 5.79
CA ARG A 153 12.97 12.83 4.95
C ARG A 153 12.02 13.72 5.74
N TYR A 154 11.44 13.20 6.81
CA TYR A 154 10.38 13.86 7.58
C TYR A 154 10.86 14.26 8.97
N SER A 155 10.52 15.48 9.41
CA SER A 155 10.85 15.90 10.78
C SER A 155 10.15 15.03 11.81
N VAL A 156 10.76 14.86 12.98
CA VAL A 156 10.22 14.06 14.09
C VAL A 156 8.82 14.52 14.53
N ASP A 157 8.54 15.82 14.39
CA ASP A 157 7.27 16.46 14.74
C ASP A 157 6.26 16.53 13.59
N SER A 158 6.61 16.04 12.40
CA SER A 158 5.64 15.88 11.32
C SER A 158 4.69 14.71 11.60
N VAL A 159 3.51 14.73 10.98
CA VAL A 159 2.53 13.61 11.04
C VAL A 159 3.21 12.30 10.63
N VAL A 160 3.89 12.30 9.47
CA VAL A 160 4.58 11.12 8.95
C VAL A 160 5.70 10.66 9.90
N GLY A 161 6.47 11.60 10.46
CA GLY A 161 7.55 11.29 11.41
C GLY A 161 7.08 10.70 12.73
N ARG A 162 5.91 11.11 13.26
CA ARG A 162 5.30 10.47 14.44
C ARG A 162 4.71 9.10 14.12
N PHE A 163 3.95 9.02 13.02
CA PHE A 163 3.33 7.79 12.55
C PHE A 163 4.37 6.69 12.28
N ILE A 164 5.41 6.96 11.48
CA ILE A 164 6.36 5.92 11.05
C ILE A 164 7.11 5.32 12.24
N ARG A 165 7.41 6.12 13.27
CA ARG A 165 8.05 5.64 14.51
C ARG A 165 7.13 4.72 15.32
N ARG A 166 5.83 5.01 15.34
CA ARG A 166 4.81 4.16 15.98
C ARG A 166 4.60 2.86 15.19
N ALA A 167 4.59 2.93 13.86
CA ALA A 167 4.32 1.79 12.99
C ALA A 167 5.54 0.87 12.77
N ALA A 168 6.78 1.39 12.92
CA ALA A 168 8.00 0.66 12.59
C ALA A 168 8.09 -0.77 13.17
N PRO A 169 7.81 -1.03 14.46
CA PRO A 169 7.84 -2.39 15.01
C PRO A 169 6.90 -3.35 14.26
N GLU A 170 5.67 -2.91 13.97
CA GLU A 170 4.67 -3.73 13.29
C GLU A 170 5.01 -3.93 11.81
N ILE A 171 5.61 -2.93 11.17
CA ILE A 171 6.15 -3.06 9.81
C ILE A 171 7.24 -4.12 9.77
N PHE A 172 8.19 -4.10 10.71
CA PHE A 172 9.23 -5.13 10.80
C PHE A 172 8.62 -6.53 10.95
N SER A 173 7.67 -6.68 11.88
CA SER A 173 7.01 -7.99 12.08
C SER A 173 6.22 -8.46 10.85
N SER A 174 5.60 -7.55 10.09
CA SER A 174 4.90 -7.89 8.84
C SER A 174 5.86 -8.40 7.78
N VAL A 175 6.99 -7.70 7.61
CA VAL A 175 8.05 -8.09 6.67
C VAL A 175 8.63 -9.46 7.04
N GLU A 176 8.98 -9.68 8.31
CA GLU A 176 9.54 -10.95 8.80
C GLU A 176 8.57 -12.13 8.59
N ARG A 177 7.26 -11.91 8.77
CA ARG A 177 6.25 -12.95 8.52
C ARG A 177 6.20 -13.37 7.06
N ILE A 178 6.29 -12.41 6.13
CA ILE A 178 6.31 -12.70 4.69
C ILE A 178 7.60 -13.39 4.28
N GLU A 179 8.76 -12.92 4.75
CA GLU A 179 10.04 -13.57 4.46
C GLU A 179 10.09 -15.01 4.98
N THR A 180 9.56 -15.25 6.18
CA THR A 180 9.43 -16.60 6.75
C THR A 180 8.51 -17.48 5.92
N ALA A 181 7.37 -16.95 5.47
CA ALA A 181 6.43 -17.69 4.62
C ALA A 181 7.05 -18.05 3.27
N LEU A 182 7.81 -17.14 2.64
CA LEU A 182 8.54 -17.39 1.40
C LEU A 182 9.60 -18.49 1.60
N ALA A 183 10.36 -18.45 2.69
CA ALA A 183 11.39 -19.45 2.98
C ALA A 183 10.80 -20.86 3.25
N ALA A 184 9.55 -20.94 3.68
CA ALA A 184 8.84 -22.20 3.94
C ALA A 184 8.23 -22.84 2.69
N GLN A 185 8.19 -22.14 1.54
CA GLN A 185 7.70 -22.72 0.30
C GLN A 185 8.67 -23.80 -0.22
N PRO A 186 8.17 -24.99 -0.59
CA PRO A 186 9.01 -25.98 -1.25
C PRO A 186 9.50 -25.42 -2.61
N ARG A 187 10.80 -25.59 -2.87
CA ARG A 187 11.43 -25.25 -4.15
C ARG A 187 10.89 -26.08 -5.31
#